data_AF-A0A7V3BPL3-F1
#
_entry.id   AF-A0A7V3BPL3-F1
#
_cell.length_a   1.000
_cell.length_b   1.000
_cell.length_c   1.000
_cell.angle_alpha   90.00
_cell.angle_beta   90.00
_cell.angle_gamma   90.00
#
_symmetry.space_group_name_H-M   'P 1'
#
loop_
_entity.id
_entity.type
_entity.pdbx_description
1 polymer ?
#
loop_
_entity_poly.entity_id
_entity_poly.type
_entity_poly.pdbx_seq_one_letter_code
_entity_poly.pdbx_strand_id
1 'polypeptide(L)'
;MLITAKVAVDVIVFTVRDETLQVLLVQLKTPPYSGMWAFPGGLVPVGESTEAAATRFLFETTGVKDVYLEQLYTFSNPNRDPHGHVVSVAYFALVNRARMNLRVPGTCVNIGWFSVASPPPLAYDHSEMLQYALQRLRWKLEYTNIVYSLLPRDFTLTELQRVYETILDRPLDKRNFRKKMMSLGMLQATPRMAKIGAHRPARLYRFRRRMPMIIEVL
;
A
#
# COMPACT_ATOMS: atom_id res chain seq x y z
N MET A 1 35.14 17.53 4.03
CA MET A 1 34.01 18.41 3.64
C MET A 1 32.73 17.67 3.97
N LEU A 2 31.82 18.25 4.77
CA LEU A 2 30.51 17.65 5.05
C LEU A 2 29.53 18.09 3.96
N ILE A 3 28.74 17.17 3.42
CA ILE A 3 27.73 17.45 2.39
C ILE A 3 26.36 17.52 3.07
N THR A 4 25.60 18.57 2.80
CA THR A 4 24.21 18.67 3.24
C THR A 4 23.33 17.85 2.31
N ALA A 5 22.67 16.81 2.83
CA ALA A 5 21.70 16.03 2.08
C ALA A 5 20.32 16.70 2.11
N LYS A 6 19.58 16.58 1.00
CA LYS A 6 18.15 16.93 0.96
C LYS A 6 17.33 15.75 1.46
N VAL A 7 16.19 16.02 2.08
CA VAL A 7 15.25 14.98 2.53
C VAL A 7 14.07 14.90 1.55
N ALA A 8 13.76 13.69 1.11
CA ALA A 8 12.60 13.36 0.31
C ALA A 8 11.73 12.33 1.03
N VAL A 9 10.51 12.17 0.54
CA VAL A 9 9.59 11.11 0.93
C VAL A 9 9.05 10.43 -0.31
N ASP A 10 8.97 9.11 -0.28
CA ASP A 10 8.31 8.28 -1.29
C ASP A 10 7.22 7.43 -0.61
N VAL A 11 6.01 7.43 -1.16
CA VAL A 11 4.85 6.72 -0.60
C VAL A 11 4.45 5.57 -1.52
N ILE A 12 4.78 4.35 -1.11
CA ILE A 12 4.41 3.12 -1.81
C ILE A 12 2.96 2.76 -1.44
N VAL A 13 2.00 3.15 -2.29
CA VAL A 13 0.58 2.89 -2.04
C VAL A 13 0.16 1.58 -2.70
N PHE A 14 -0.23 0.59 -1.89
CA PHE A 14 -0.74 -0.68 -2.36
C PHE A 14 -2.29 -0.74 -2.32
N THR A 15 -2.85 -1.47 -3.29
CA THR A 15 -4.25 -1.92 -3.28
C THR A 15 -4.34 -3.35 -3.80
N VAL A 16 -5.41 -4.05 -3.48
CA VAL A 16 -5.78 -5.29 -4.16
C VAL A 16 -6.99 -5.01 -5.05
N ARG A 17 -6.92 -5.42 -6.31
CA ARG A 17 -8.01 -5.27 -7.29
C ARG A 17 -7.96 -6.43 -8.28
N ASP A 18 -9.12 -7.01 -8.59
CA ASP A 18 -9.24 -8.06 -9.60
C ASP A 18 -8.20 -9.19 -9.37
N GLU A 19 -8.10 -9.61 -8.10
CA GLU A 19 -7.15 -10.64 -7.60
C GLU A 19 -5.67 -10.32 -7.83
N THR A 20 -5.34 -9.07 -8.16
CA THR A 20 -3.98 -8.58 -8.40
C THR A 20 -3.56 -7.58 -7.32
N LEU A 21 -2.34 -7.74 -6.80
CA LEU A 21 -1.70 -6.71 -5.97
C LEU A 21 -1.17 -5.60 -6.89
N GLN A 22 -1.62 -4.37 -6.66
CA GLN A 22 -1.27 -3.21 -7.48
C GLN A 22 -0.60 -2.14 -6.63
N VAL A 23 0.24 -1.34 -7.28
CA VAL A 23 0.91 -0.17 -6.70
C VAL A 23 0.56 1.09 -7.49
N LEU A 24 0.40 2.21 -6.78
CA LEU A 24 0.15 3.52 -7.38
C LEU A 24 1.48 4.13 -7.83
N LEU A 25 1.51 4.57 -9.08
CA LEU A 25 2.65 5.26 -9.65
C LEU A 25 2.21 6.57 -10.31
N VAL A 26 3.12 7.54 -10.32
CA VAL A 26 2.99 8.80 -11.05
C VAL A 26 4.03 8.85 -12.16
N GLN A 27 3.65 9.41 -13.32
CA GLN A 27 4.57 9.55 -14.45
C GLN A 27 5.27 10.91 -14.38
N LEU A 28 6.59 10.89 -14.41
CA LEU A 28 7.43 12.08 -14.25
C LEU A 28 7.43 12.95 -15.51
N LYS A 29 7.41 14.27 -15.30
CA LYS A 29 7.34 15.28 -16.36
C LYS A 29 8.71 15.77 -16.84
N THR A 30 9.73 15.69 -16.00
CA THR A 30 11.00 16.40 -16.21
C THR A 30 12.18 15.43 -16.40
N PRO A 31 13.20 15.81 -17.20
CA PRO A 31 14.46 15.06 -17.30
C PRO A 31 15.15 14.90 -15.93
N PRO A 32 16.02 13.88 -15.75
CA PRO A 32 16.40 12.86 -16.74
C PRO A 32 15.38 11.72 -16.87
N TYR A 33 14.37 11.66 -16.00
CA TYR A 33 13.40 10.56 -15.94
C TYR A 33 12.05 10.89 -16.59
N SER A 34 12.02 11.85 -17.52
CA SER A 34 10.80 12.23 -18.23
C SER A 34 10.15 11.00 -18.88
N GLY A 35 8.86 10.80 -18.62
CA GLY A 35 8.10 9.64 -19.13
C GLY A 35 8.25 8.35 -18.32
N MET A 36 9.21 8.27 -17.39
CA MET A 36 9.33 7.15 -16.45
C MET A 36 8.34 7.28 -15.29
N TRP A 37 8.12 6.19 -14.57
CA TRP A 37 7.19 6.13 -13.44
C TRP A 37 7.92 6.17 -12.10
N ALA A 38 7.30 6.77 -11.09
CA ALA A 38 7.84 6.86 -9.74
C ALA A 38 6.71 6.70 -8.71
N PHE A 39 7.07 6.57 -7.44
CA PHE A 39 6.10 6.61 -6.36
C PHE A 39 5.63 8.05 -6.16
N PRO A 40 4.39 8.26 -5.68
CA PRO A 40 3.99 9.54 -5.10
C PRO A 40 5.00 9.99 -4.06
N GLY A 41 5.58 11.17 -4.24
CA GLY A 41 6.68 11.60 -3.39
C GLY A 41 7.34 12.90 -3.87
N GLY A 42 8.35 13.32 -3.12
CA GLY A 42 9.14 14.51 -3.41
C GLY A 42 9.90 15.04 -2.20
N LEU A 43 10.58 16.17 -2.41
CA LEU A 43 11.34 16.85 -1.35
C LEU A 43 10.42 17.35 -0.23
N VAL A 44 10.93 17.27 1.00
CA VAL A 44 10.25 17.77 2.19
C VAL A 44 10.61 19.25 2.39
N PRO A 45 9.63 20.17 2.39
CA PRO A 45 9.85 21.57 2.69
C PRO A 45 10.36 21.80 4.11
N VAL A 46 11.01 22.95 4.32
CA VAL A 46 11.42 23.40 5.66
C VAL A 46 10.19 23.54 6.56
N GLY A 47 10.23 22.91 7.73
CA GLY A 47 9.14 22.94 8.72
C GLY A 47 8.08 21.83 8.56
N GLU A 48 8.19 20.96 7.55
CA GLU A 48 7.33 19.79 7.39
C GLU A 48 8.05 18.52 7.87
N SER A 49 7.37 17.64 8.63
CA SER A 49 7.93 16.32 8.99
C SER A 49 7.77 15.34 7.82
N THR A 50 8.52 14.24 7.83
CA THR A 50 8.41 13.24 6.75
C THR A 50 7.06 12.51 6.79
N GLU A 51 6.47 12.33 7.97
CA GLU A 51 5.12 11.76 8.14
C GLU A 51 4.04 12.69 7.58
N ALA A 52 4.18 14.00 7.83
CA ALA A 52 3.27 15.02 7.30
C ALA A 52 3.36 15.07 5.76
N ALA A 53 4.58 15.06 5.22
CA ALA A 53 4.82 14.99 3.78
C ALA A 53 4.23 13.71 3.16
N ALA A 54 4.43 12.54 3.78
CA ALA A 54 3.86 11.27 3.32
C ALA A 54 2.33 11.32 3.29
N THR A 55 1.72 11.85 4.34
CA THR A 55 0.26 12.03 4.44
C THR A 55 -0.26 12.98 3.36
N ARG A 56 0.47 14.08 3.10
CA ARG A 56 0.15 15.05 2.06
C ARG A 56 0.23 14.42 0.67
N PHE A 57 1.33 13.77 0.29
CA PHE A 57 1.47 13.12 -1.02
C PHE A 57 0.44 12.03 -1.25
N LEU A 58 0.14 11.24 -0.21
CA LEU A 58 -0.94 10.26 -0.24
C LEU A 58 -2.28 10.93 -0.55
N PHE A 59 -2.64 11.98 0.20
CA PHE A 59 -3.90 12.69 0.03
C PHE A 59 -4.00 13.39 -1.34
N GLU A 60 -2.94 14.07 -1.77
CA GLU A 60 -2.90 14.77 -3.05
C GLU A 60 -3.14 13.83 -4.23
N THR A 61 -2.58 12.62 -4.19
CA THR A 61 -2.69 11.65 -5.30
C THR A 61 -3.95 10.79 -5.26
N THR A 62 -4.46 10.47 -4.07
CA THR A 62 -5.57 9.49 -3.91
C THR A 62 -6.87 10.09 -3.40
N GLY A 63 -6.82 11.27 -2.78
CA GLY A 63 -7.93 11.90 -2.08
C GLY A 63 -8.32 11.22 -0.76
N VAL A 64 -7.62 10.16 -0.33
CA VAL A 64 -7.99 9.40 0.87
C VAL A 64 -7.29 9.92 2.12
N LYS A 65 -7.99 9.77 3.25
CA LYS A 65 -7.48 9.97 4.61
C LYS A 65 -7.81 8.73 5.45
N ASP A 66 -7.21 8.64 6.64
CA ASP A 66 -7.51 7.60 7.63
C ASP A 66 -7.33 6.17 7.11
N VAL A 67 -6.25 5.97 6.35
CA VAL A 67 -5.80 4.66 5.88
C VAL A 67 -4.57 4.22 6.65
N TYR A 68 -4.26 2.93 6.55
CA TYR A 68 -2.98 2.44 7.05
C TYR A 68 -1.83 3.10 6.30
N LEU A 69 -0.94 3.78 7.03
CA LEU A 69 0.29 4.41 6.56
C LEU A 69 1.38 4.15 7.61
N GLU A 70 2.56 3.70 7.17
CA GLU A 70 3.67 3.36 8.07
C GLU A 70 5.00 3.70 7.40
N GLN A 71 5.96 4.20 8.18
CA GLN A 71 7.33 4.36 7.73
C GLN A 71 7.95 2.98 7.44
N LEU A 72 8.49 2.83 6.23
CA LEU A 72 9.04 1.58 5.72
C LEU A 72 10.54 1.47 6.01
N TYR A 73 11.32 2.40 5.47
CA TYR A 73 12.78 2.40 5.49
C TYR A 73 13.33 3.77 5.06
N THR A 74 14.62 4.02 5.24
CA THR A 74 15.31 5.21 4.74
C THR A 74 16.34 4.81 3.69
N PHE A 75 16.17 5.29 2.47
CA PHE A 75 17.06 5.04 1.34
C PHE A 75 18.03 6.21 1.20
N SER A 76 19.31 5.94 1.44
CA SER A 76 20.35 6.97 1.58
C SER A 76 21.58 6.69 0.71
N ASN A 77 21.46 5.90 -0.36
CA ASN A 77 22.56 5.73 -1.31
C ASN A 77 22.89 7.12 -1.92
N PRO A 78 24.12 7.64 -1.80
CA PRO A 78 24.46 8.99 -2.25
C PRO A 78 24.22 9.24 -3.74
N ASN A 79 24.19 8.19 -4.56
CA ASN A 79 24.01 8.25 -6.00
C ASN A 79 22.57 7.92 -6.46
N ARG A 80 21.61 7.77 -5.53
CA ARG A 80 20.23 7.39 -5.88
C ARG A 80 19.48 8.45 -6.70
N ASP A 81 19.86 9.71 -6.53
CA ASP A 81 19.23 10.85 -7.18
C ASP A 81 20.26 11.61 -8.04
N PRO A 82 20.02 11.77 -9.36
CA PRO A 82 20.93 12.48 -10.24
C PRO A 82 21.01 13.99 -9.94
N HIS A 83 20.11 14.54 -9.12
CA HIS A 83 20.11 15.96 -8.72
C HIS A 83 20.92 16.24 -7.44
N GLY A 84 21.67 15.24 -6.96
CA GLY A 84 22.60 15.36 -5.85
C GLY A 84 22.25 14.45 -4.66
N HIS A 85 22.83 14.74 -3.51
CA HIS A 85 22.68 13.89 -2.33
C HIS A 85 21.27 14.04 -1.72
N VAL A 86 20.42 13.04 -1.96
CA VAL A 86 19.05 12.96 -1.43
C VAL A 86 18.89 11.72 -0.58
N VAL A 87 18.33 11.89 0.62
CA VAL A 87 17.89 10.80 1.50
C VAL A 87 16.37 10.73 1.39
N SER A 88 15.82 9.59 0.97
CA SER A 88 14.37 9.38 0.91
C SER A 88 13.89 8.53 2.08
N VAL A 89 12.94 9.06 2.84
CA VAL A 89 12.21 8.30 3.85
C VAL A 89 10.98 7.68 3.18
N ALA A 90 11.02 6.38 2.97
CA ALA A 90 9.95 5.65 2.34
C ALA A 90 8.85 5.33 3.35
N TYR A 91 7.60 5.45 2.90
CA TYR A 91 6.40 5.03 3.61
C TYR A 91 5.64 4.05 2.73
N PHE A 92 4.85 3.16 3.31
CA PHE A 92 3.87 2.40 2.54
C PHE A 92 2.47 2.55 3.12
N ALA A 93 1.48 2.50 2.23
CA ALA A 93 0.08 2.63 2.57
C ALA A 93 -0.75 1.50 1.98
N LEU A 94 -1.83 1.13 2.67
CA LEU A 94 -2.82 0.19 2.16
C LEU A 94 -4.16 0.89 1.97
N VAL A 95 -4.63 0.98 0.73
CA VAL A 95 -5.84 1.74 0.40
C VAL A 95 -6.85 0.86 -0.31
N ASN A 96 -8.10 0.94 0.12
CA ASN A 96 -9.21 0.35 -0.62
C ASN A 96 -9.58 1.23 -1.82
N ARG A 97 -9.44 0.69 -3.04
CA ARG A 97 -9.71 1.41 -4.30
C ARG A 97 -11.11 2.02 -4.42
N ALA A 98 -12.13 1.44 -3.82
CA ALA A 98 -13.48 1.99 -3.89
C ALA A 98 -13.61 3.37 -3.19
N ARG A 99 -12.60 3.79 -2.41
CA ARG A 99 -12.58 5.08 -1.71
C ARG A 99 -11.75 6.16 -2.42
N MET A 100 -11.13 5.84 -3.54
CA MET A 100 -10.13 6.72 -4.16
C MET A 100 -10.70 7.53 -5.31
N ASN A 101 -10.20 8.77 -5.42
CA ASN A 101 -10.35 9.59 -6.60
C ASN A 101 -8.95 10.07 -7.01
N LEU A 102 -8.37 9.43 -8.03
CA LEU A 102 -7.01 9.73 -8.45
C LEU A 102 -6.93 11.16 -8.97
N ARG A 103 -5.91 11.88 -8.53
CA ARG A 103 -5.59 13.22 -9.02
C ARG A 103 -4.16 13.22 -9.49
N VAL A 104 -3.92 13.76 -10.68
CA VAL A 104 -2.57 13.96 -11.20
C VAL A 104 -2.00 15.21 -10.51
N PRO A 105 -0.94 15.09 -9.71
CA PRO A 105 -0.27 16.27 -9.15
C PRO A 105 0.29 17.14 -10.28
N GLY A 106 0.36 18.46 -10.09
CA GLY A 106 0.88 19.38 -11.12
C GLY A 106 2.35 19.13 -11.51
N THR A 107 3.09 18.37 -10.69
CA THR A 107 4.46 17.92 -10.92
C THR A 107 4.58 16.67 -11.81
N CYS A 108 3.46 16.03 -12.15
CA CYS A 108 3.41 14.78 -12.90
C CYS A 108 2.53 14.93 -14.15
N VAL A 109 2.69 14.03 -15.12
CA VAL A 109 1.88 14.03 -16.35
C VAL A 109 0.73 13.02 -16.30
N ASN A 110 0.88 11.96 -15.50
CA ASN A 110 -0.13 10.91 -15.36
C ASN A 110 -0.04 10.21 -14.00
N ILE A 111 -1.07 9.45 -13.65
CA ILE A 111 -1.15 8.63 -12.43
C ILE A 111 -1.90 7.33 -12.75
N GLY A 112 -1.43 6.20 -12.24
CA GLY A 112 -2.02 4.90 -12.57
C GLY A 112 -1.71 3.79 -11.58
N TRP A 113 -2.54 2.76 -11.62
CA TRP A 113 -2.35 1.52 -10.88
C TRP A 113 -1.68 0.49 -11.77
N PHE A 114 -0.59 -0.10 -11.28
CA PHE A 114 0.18 -1.11 -12.01
C PHE A 114 0.31 -2.37 -11.17
N SER A 115 0.31 -3.53 -11.83
CA SER A 115 0.62 -4.79 -11.17
C SER A 115 2.02 -4.73 -10.59
N VAL A 116 2.18 -5.18 -9.34
CA VAL A 116 3.51 -5.25 -8.72
C VAL A 116 4.38 -6.35 -9.32
N ALA A 117 3.77 -7.31 -10.01
CA ALA A 117 4.47 -8.39 -10.70
C ALA A 117 5.11 -7.93 -12.03
N SER A 118 4.57 -6.86 -12.63
CA SER A 118 5.06 -6.32 -13.90
C SER A 118 4.86 -4.80 -13.96
N PRO A 119 5.55 -4.02 -13.10
CA PRO A 119 5.49 -2.57 -13.14
C PRO A 119 6.17 -2.03 -14.42
N PRO A 120 5.83 -0.80 -14.85
CA PRO A 120 6.57 -0.11 -15.91
C PRO A 120 7.99 0.25 -15.44
N PRO A 121 8.87 0.73 -16.33
CA PRO A 121 10.19 1.24 -15.93
C PRO A 121 10.08 2.33 -14.85
N LEU A 122 10.74 2.09 -13.72
CA LEU A 122 10.73 2.97 -12.57
C LEU A 122 11.97 3.88 -12.54
N ALA A 123 11.78 5.14 -12.18
CA ALA A 123 12.83 6.13 -12.00
C ALA A 123 13.63 5.91 -10.70
N TYR A 124 14.81 6.52 -10.60
CA TYR A 124 15.67 6.45 -9.41
C TYR A 124 16.00 5.00 -9.02
N ASP A 125 16.01 4.71 -7.72
CA ASP A 125 16.13 3.39 -7.10
C ASP A 125 14.76 2.74 -6.77
N HIS A 126 13.66 3.20 -7.39
CA HIS A 126 12.30 2.80 -6.98
C HIS A 126 11.99 1.32 -7.23
N SER A 127 12.70 0.66 -8.15
CA SER A 127 12.64 -0.79 -8.31
C SER A 127 13.11 -1.54 -7.06
N GLU A 128 14.19 -1.07 -6.43
CA GLU A 128 14.69 -1.62 -5.16
C GLU A 128 13.70 -1.35 -4.03
N MET A 129 13.20 -0.11 -3.95
CA MET A 129 12.17 0.28 -2.98
C MET A 129 10.91 -0.58 -3.10
N LEU A 130 10.44 -0.89 -4.31
CA LEU A 130 9.27 -1.73 -4.54
C LEU A 130 9.49 -3.14 -4.00
N GLN A 131 10.64 -3.76 -4.33
CA GLN A 131 10.97 -5.11 -3.86
C GLN A 131 11.02 -5.17 -2.34
N TYR A 132 11.66 -4.17 -1.71
CA TYR A 132 11.72 -4.07 -0.25
C TYR A 132 10.33 -3.88 0.36
N ALA A 133 9.50 -2.99 -0.20
CA ALA A 133 8.14 -2.74 0.25
C ALA A 133 7.25 -3.98 0.17
N LEU A 134 7.35 -4.75 -0.93
CA LEU A 134 6.61 -6.00 -1.11
C LEU A 134 6.99 -7.04 -0.06
N GLN A 135 8.29 -7.21 0.20
CA GLN A 135 8.77 -8.15 1.21
C GLN A 135 8.27 -7.76 2.61
N ARG A 136 8.36 -6.47 2.95
CA ARG A 136 7.88 -5.93 4.23
C ARG A 136 6.38 -6.07 4.39
N LEU A 137 5.60 -5.79 3.34
CA LEU A 137 4.15 -6.00 3.34
C LEU A 137 3.82 -7.47 3.65
N ARG A 138 4.42 -8.41 2.90
CA ARG A 138 4.18 -9.85 3.06
C ARG A 138 4.48 -10.34 4.47
N TRP A 139 5.64 -9.99 5.03
CA TRP A 139 5.96 -10.33 6.42
C TRP A 139 4.97 -9.73 7.40
N LYS A 140 4.55 -8.48 7.19
CA LYS A 140 3.62 -7.82 8.10
C LYS A 140 2.25 -8.47 8.14
N LEU A 141 1.83 -9.12 7.05
CA LEU A 141 0.58 -9.90 7.03
C LEU A 141 0.65 -11.15 7.92
N GLU A 142 1.85 -11.67 8.20
CA GLU A 142 2.02 -12.85 9.05
C GLU A 142 1.76 -12.52 10.52
N TYR A 143 2.06 -11.30 10.97
CA TYR A 143 1.97 -10.90 12.38
C TYR A 143 1.08 -9.67 12.66
N THR A 144 0.29 -9.21 11.69
CA THR A 144 -0.64 -8.07 11.90
C THR A 144 -1.97 -8.22 11.17
N ASN A 145 -2.94 -7.40 11.57
CA ASN A 145 -4.27 -7.34 10.94
C ASN A 145 -4.41 -6.25 9.85
N ILE A 146 -3.33 -5.63 9.35
CA ILE A 146 -3.36 -4.41 8.53
C ILE A 146 -4.18 -4.52 7.23
N VAL A 147 -4.46 -5.76 6.79
CA VAL A 147 -5.37 -6.09 5.69
C VAL A 147 -6.76 -5.45 5.83
N TYR A 148 -7.18 -5.08 7.07
CA TYR A 148 -8.43 -4.36 7.28
C TYR A 148 -8.53 -3.12 6.39
N SER A 149 -7.40 -2.45 6.09
CA SER A 149 -7.37 -1.21 5.32
C SER A 149 -7.76 -1.41 3.85
N LEU A 150 -7.53 -2.62 3.31
CA LEU A 150 -7.86 -3.00 1.94
C LEU A 150 -9.32 -3.46 1.79
N LEU A 151 -9.94 -3.92 2.87
CA LEU A 151 -11.29 -4.51 2.83
C LEU A 151 -12.39 -3.45 3.06
N PRO A 152 -13.58 -3.65 2.45
CA PRO A 152 -14.76 -2.85 2.77
C PRO A 152 -15.15 -3.00 4.25
N ARG A 153 -16.17 -2.23 4.70
CA ARG A 153 -16.65 -2.32 6.08
C ARG A 153 -17.16 -3.72 6.42
N ASP A 154 -17.83 -4.35 5.46
CA ASP A 154 -18.38 -5.69 5.58
C ASP A 154 -17.89 -6.55 4.41
N PHE A 155 -17.37 -7.72 4.72
CA PHE A 155 -16.76 -8.64 3.76
C PHE A 155 -17.04 -10.09 4.18
N THR A 156 -16.92 -11.01 3.24
CA THR A 156 -16.97 -12.44 3.46
C THR A 156 -15.60 -12.98 3.85
N LEU A 157 -15.54 -14.14 4.53
CA LEU A 157 -14.26 -14.80 4.80
C LEU A 157 -13.53 -15.23 3.52
N THR A 158 -14.25 -15.42 2.42
CA THR A 158 -13.66 -15.69 1.11
C THR A 158 -12.94 -14.46 0.57
N GLU A 159 -13.54 -13.28 0.65
CA GLU A 159 -12.87 -12.02 0.25
C GLU A 159 -11.66 -11.74 1.12
N LEU A 160 -11.76 -11.95 2.43
CA LEU A 160 -10.61 -11.83 3.34
C LEU A 160 -9.47 -12.78 2.91
N GLN A 161 -9.78 -14.06 2.69
CA GLN A 161 -8.79 -15.06 2.25
C GLN A 161 -8.12 -14.66 0.94
N ARG A 162 -8.91 -14.25 -0.06
CA ARG A 162 -8.39 -13.81 -1.37
C ARG A 162 -7.41 -12.66 -1.24
N VAL A 163 -7.69 -11.67 -0.39
CA VAL A 163 -6.75 -10.55 -0.19
C VAL A 163 -5.42 -11.04 0.41
N TYR A 164 -5.44 -11.98 1.37
CA TYR A 164 -4.22 -12.60 1.87
C TYR A 164 -3.48 -13.37 0.78
N GLU A 165 -4.17 -14.24 0.04
CA GLU A 165 -3.58 -15.05 -1.02
C GLU A 165 -2.95 -14.18 -2.12
N THR A 166 -3.64 -13.10 -2.54
CA THR A 166 -3.12 -12.15 -3.54
C THR A 166 -1.85 -11.43 -3.06
N ILE A 167 -1.76 -11.05 -1.78
CA ILE A 167 -0.59 -10.34 -1.27
C ILE A 167 0.59 -11.30 -1.03
N LEU A 168 0.30 -12.47 -0.46
CA LEU A 168 1.29 -13.50 -0.17
C LEU A 168 1.75 -14.24 -1.43
N ASP A 169 1.00 -14.12 -2.52
CA ASP A 169 1.26 -14.78 -3.80
C ASP A 169 1.33 -16.30 -3.68
N ARG A 170 0.43 -16.86 -2.86
CA ARG A 170 0.29 -18.31 -2.64
C ARG A 170 -1.11 -18.64 -2.11
N PRO A 171 -1.65 -19.83 -2.43
CA PRO A 171 -2.92 -20.28 -1.87
C PRO A 171 -2.80 -20.57 -0.36
N LEU A 172 -3.89 -20.37 0.36
CA LEU A 172 -4.03 -20.71 1.78
C LEU A 172 -5.07 -21.82 1.94
N ASP A 173 -4.83 -22.75 2.86
CA ASP A 173 -5.86 -23.75 3.16
C ASP A 173 -7.11 -23.08 3.75
N LYS A 174 -8.23 -23.25 3.05
CA LYS A 174 -9.50 -22.60 3.37
C LYS A 174 -10.00 -22.93 4.77
N ARG A 175 -9.82 -24.17 5.25
CA ARG A 175 -10.34 -24.60 6.55
C ARG A 175 -9.49 -24.04 7.68
N ASN A 176 -8.18 -24.15 7.57
CA ASN A 176 -7.21 -23.65 8.53
C ASN A 176 -7.25 -22.13 8.63
N PHE A 177 -7.26 -21.43 7.50
CA PHE A 177 -7.36 -19.98 7.46
C PHE A 177 -8.63 -19.49 8.18
N ARG A 178 -9.78 -20.07 7.85
CA ARG A 178 -11.06 -19.69 8.50
C ARG A 178 -11.06 -19.98 10.00
N LYS A 179 -10.55 -21.16 10.41
CA LYS A 179 -10.44 -21.52 11.83
C LYS A 179 -9.56 -20.50 12.58
N LYS A 180 -8.41 -20.16 12.02
CA LYS A 180 -7.46 -19.18 12.59
C LYS A 180 -8.06 -17.78 12.66
N MET A 181 -8.66 -17.27 11.58
CA MET A 181 -9.28 -15.95 11.56
C MET A 181 -10.39 -15.79 12.60
N MET A 182 -11.15 -16.86 12.85
CA MET A 182 -12.19 -16.86 13.89
C MET A 182 -11.61 -16.95 15.30
N SER A 183 -10.56 -17.74 15.50
CA SER A 183 -9.92 -17.89 16.83
C SER A 183 -9.24 -16.62 17.32
N LEU A 184 -8.79 -15.75 16.40
CA LEU A 184 -8.17 -14.46 16.72
C LEU A 184 -9.12 -13.46 17.37
N GLY A 185 -10.44 -13.69 17.36
CA GLY A 185 -11.42 -12.83 18.02
C GLY A 185 -11.58 -11.42 17.41
N MET A 186 -10.85 -11.11 16.34
CA MET A 186 -10.83 -9.78 15.71
C MET A 186 -12.03 -9.52 14.78
N LEU A 187 -12.77 -10.57 14.40
CA LEU A 187 -13.92 -10.50 13.51
C LEU A 187 -15.23 -10.55 14.28
N GLN A 188 -16.23 -9.82 13.77
CA GLN A 188 -17.61 -9.86 14.23
C GLN A 188 -18.51 -10.27 13.07
N ALA A 189 -19.32 -11.32 13.27
CA ALA A 189 -20.36 -11.70 12.32
C ALA A 189 -21.47 -10.64 12.30
N THR A 190 -21.98 -10.35 11.11
CA THR A 190 -23.13 -9.45 10.92
C THR A 190 -24.39 -10.27 10.62
N PRO A 191 -25.60 -9.72 10.83
CA PRO A 191 -26.84 -10.40 10.45
C PRO A 191 -27.05 -10.47 8.93
N ARG A 192 -26.21 -9.77 8.14
CA ARG A 192 -26.35 -9.70 6.68
C ARG A 192 -25.62 -10.85 6.00
N MET A 193 -26.15 -11.20 4.83
CA MET A 193 -25.56 -12.17 3.92
C MET A 193 -25.26 -11.48 2.59
N ALA A 194 -24.11 -11.80 1.98
CA ALA A 194 -23.81 -11.45 0.60
C ALA A 194 -24.45 -12.47 -0.33
N LYS A 195 -25.26 -12.00 -1.28
CA LYS A 195 -25.67 -12.79 -2.44
C LYS A 195 -24.58 -12.67 -3.50
N ILE A 196 -23.88 -13.77 -3.77
CA ILE A 196 -22.88 -13.84 -4.83
C ILE A 196 -23.44 -14.77 -5.91
N GLY A 197 -24.10 -14.18 -6.92
CA GLY A 197 -24.71 -14.93 -8.03
C GLY A 197 -25.70 -16.02 -7.57
N ALA A 198 -25.67 -17.17 -8.23
CA ALA A 198 -26.53 -18.33 -7.95
C ALA A 198 -26.06 -19.18 -6.75
N HIS A 199 -24.96 -18.82 -6.09
CA HIS A 199 -24.42 -19.60 -4.98
C HIS A 199 -25.11 -19.28 -3.65
N ARG A 200 -24.96 -20.22 -2.69
CA ARG A 200 -25.49 -20.06 -1.34
C ARG A 200 -24.97 -18.75 -0.72
N PRO A 201 -25.86 -17.93 -0.12
CA PRO A 201 -25.46 -16.67 0.49
C PRO A 201 -24.34 -16.85 1.52
N ALA A 202 -23.35 -15.96 1.46
CA ALA A 202 -22.19 -15.99 2.36
C ALA A 202 -22.38 -14.99 3.51
N ARG A 203 -22.06 -15.39 4.73
CA ARG A 203 -22.15 -14.49 5.89
C ARG A 203 -21.13 -13.36 5.79
N LEU A 204 -21.60 -12.15 6.07
CA LEU A 204 -20.74 -10.97 6.15
C LEU A 204 -20.17 -10.79 7.55
N TYR A 205 -18.91 -10.41 7.61
CA TYR A 205 -18.13 -10.12 8.80
C TYR A 205 -17.56 -8.70 8.70
N ARG A 206 -17.14 -8.15 9.84
CA ARG A 206 -16.38 -6.92 9.94
C ARG A 206 -15.28 -7.07 10.99
N PHE A 207 -14.20 -6.31 10.85
CA PHE A 207 -13.23 -6.16 11.93
C PHE A 207 -13.89 -5.42 13.10
N ARG A 208 -13.68 -5.90 14.33
CA ARG A 208 -14.13 -5.23 15.56
C ARG A 208 -13.49 -3.85 15.72
N ARG A 209 -12.21 -3.75 15.35
CA ARG A 209 -11.43 -2.50 15.33
C ARG A 209 -10.66 -2.43 14.03
N ARG A 210 -10.62 -1.25 13.39
CA ARG A 210 -9.83 -0.95 12.18
C ARG A 210 -8.60 -0.14 12.58
N MET A 211 -7.74 -0.75 13.37
CA MET A 211 -6.46 -0.21 13.80
C MET A 211 -5.40 -1.31 13.74
N PRO A 212 -4.11 -0.96 13.57
CA PRO A 212 -3.04 -1.95 13.55
C PRO A 212 -2.95 -2.67 14.89
N MET A 213 -2.89 -3.99 14.84
CA MET A 213 -2.69 -4.87 15.99
C MET A 213 -1.65 -5.92 15.62
N ILE A 214 -0.75 -6.22 16.57
CA ILE A 214 0.17 -7.35 16.45
C ILE A 214 -0.59 -8.62 16.81
N ILE A 215 -0.73 -9.52 15.84
CA ILE A 215 -1.42 -10.79 15.96
C ILE A 215 -0.76 -11.82 15.06
N GLU A 216 -0.39 -12.98 15.58
CA GLU A 216 0.14 -14.06 14.73
C GLU A 216 -0.98 -14.65 13.87
N VAL A 217 -0.97 -14.35 12.57
CA VAL A 217 -1.98 -14.74 11.58
C VAL A 217 -1.61 -16.06 10.91
N LEU A 218 -0.35 -16.24 10.51
CA LEU A 218 0.13 -17.38 9.73
C LEU A 218 1.23 -18.14 10.47
#